data_AF-N6TWL5-F1
#
_entry.id   AF-N6TWL5-F1
#
_cell.length_a   1.000
_cell.length_b   1.000
_cell.length_c   1.000
_cell.angle_alpha   90.00
_cell.angle_beta   90.00
_cell.angle_gamma   90.00
#
_symmetry.space_group_name_H-M   'P 1'
#
loop_
_entity.id
_entity.type
_entity.pdbx_description
1 polymer ?
#
loop_
_entity_poly.entity_id
_entity_poly.type
_entity_poly.pdbx_seq_one_letter_code
_entity_poly.pdbx_strand_id
1 'polypeptide(L)'
;MQTLLCPYSDTSDSESEHEDSPSNGVSLTEGSASPMKADNARRTRDSTSSLAEPRARGRGRRTNTVSPTTPESKTDRVFIWDLDETIIIFHTLLTGSYATKYHKDAQNVVQLGFKMEEMVFNLADTHFFFNDIEECDQVHIDDVSSDDNGQDLSNYNFTSDGFHASAAGSGNLCLAAGVRGGVDWMRKLAFRYRKIKETYNNYRNSVGGLLGSNKREQWLQLRQEIEAVTDNWLTLANKCLTLINSRNNCVNVLVTTTQLIPALAKVLLFGLGNVFPIDNIYSATKIGKESCFERIVTRFGRNCTYVVIGDGQDEEAAAKTLNFPFWRITSHNEIAALYNALDMDFL
;
A
#
# COMPACT_ATOMS: atom_id res chain seq x y z
N MET A 1 8.45 -32.53 26.57
CA MET A 1 8.63 -32.73 25.12
C MET A 1 9.87 -31.94 24.71
N GLN A 2 10.84 -32.61 24.10
CA GLN A 2 12.22 -32.15 23.91
C GLN A 2 12.34 -30.82 23.16
N THR A 3 13.03 -29.88 23.80
CA THR A 3 13.59 -28.68 23.21
C THR A 3 14.87 -29.07 22.46
N LEU A 4 14.89 -28.92 21.13
CA LEU A 4 16.13 -28.99 20.35
C LEU A 4 16.77 -27.59 20.36
N LEU A 5 17.83 -27.46 21.16
CA LEU A 5 18.80 -26.37 21.08
C LEU A 5 19.90 -26.80 20.10
N CYS A 6 20.08 -26.07 19.00
CA CYS A 6 21.30 -26.14 18.19
C CYS A 6 22.37 -25.24 18.83
N PRO A 7 23.59 -25.75 19.13
CA PRO A 7 24.69 -24.90 19.55
C PRO A 7 25.43 -24.31 18.35
N TYR A 8 25.70 -23.01 18.41
CA TYR A 8 26.74 -22.34 17.63
C TYR A 8 28.11 -22.81 18.12
N SER A 9 29.01 -23.14 17.19
CA SER A 9 30.43 -23.34 17.47
C SER A 9 31.26 -22.45 16.55
N ASP A 10 31.94 -21.49 17.17
CA ASP A 10 33.07 -20.73 16.66
C ASP A 10 34.17 -21.64 16.11
N THR A 11 34.76 -21.26 14.98
CA THR A 11 36.16 -21.55 14.68
C THR A 11 36.76 -20.38 13.90
N SER A 12 37.85 -19.86 14.45
CA SER A 12 38.71 -18.79 13.94
C SER A 12 39.84 -19.32 13.06
N ASP A 13 40.32 -18.42 12.19
CA ASP A 13 41.64 -18.29 11.56
C ASP A 13 42.16 -19.37 10.58
N SER A 14 42.44 -18.93 9.35
CA SER A 14 43.81 -19.00 8.79
C SER A 14 43.98 -18.10 7.55
N GLU A 15 44.99 -17.24 7.62
CA GLU A 15 45.56 -16.46 6.52
C GLU A 15 46.16 -17.34 5.41
N SER A 16 46.10 -16.88 4.17
CA SER A 16 47.21 -17.07 3.22
C SER A 16 47.18 -15.99 2.13
N GLU A 17 48.27 -15.23 2.07
CA GLU A 17 48.66 -14.32 1.01
C GLU A 17 49.26 -15.11 -0.17
N HIS A 18 49.04 -14.66 -1.41
CA HIS A 18 50.10 -14.64 -2.43
C HIS A 18 49.78 -13.68 -3.60
N GLU A 19 50.84 -13.03 -4.05
CA GLU A 19 50.93 -11.85 -4.92
C GLU A 19 50.94 -12.16 -6.44
N ASP A 20 50.63 -11.10 -7.19
CA ASP A 20 51.28 -10.60 -8.42
C ASP A 20 50.98 -11.12 -9.86
N SER A 21 50.20 -10.29 -10.58
CA SER A 21 50.61 -9.49 -11.77
C SER A 21 50.71 -10.19 -13.18
N PRO A 22 50.87 -9.46 -14.32
CA PRO A 22 49.76 -9.08 -15.23
C PRO A 22 50.01 -9.35 -16.76
N SER A 23 49.03 -9.01 -17.61
CA SER A 23 49.18 -8.34 -18.93
C SER A 23 48.42 -8.90 -20.17
N ASN A 24 48.03 -7.93 -21.02
CA ASN A 24 47.79 -7.94 -22.48
C ASN A 24 46.54 -8.67 -23.04
N GLY A 25 45.59 -8.00 -23.69
CA GLY A 25 45.64 -7.45 -25.07
C GLY A 25 45.13 -8.55 -26.04
N VAL A 26 44.15 -8.40 -26.95
CA VAL A 26 44.04 -7.50 -28.12
C VAL A 26 42.63 -7.64 -28.79
N SER A 27 42.15 -6.54 -29.40
CA SER A 27 41.55 -6.39 -30.74
C SER A 27 40.11 -6.85 -31.14
N LEU A 28 39.29 -5.83 -31.47
CA LEU A 28 38.46 -5.55 -32.66
C LEU A 28 37.56 -6.63 -33.31
N THR A 29 36.27 -6.29 -33.49
CA THR A 29 35.55 -6.37 -34.79
C THR A 29 34.39 -5.34 -34.87
N GLU A 30 34.24 -4.73 -36.05
CA GLU A 30 33.29 -3.69 -36.50
C GLU A 30 31.84 -4.19 -36.65
N GLY A 31 30.82 -3.34 -36.44
CA GLY A 31 30.02 -2.72 -37.52
C GLY A 31 28.53 -3.13 -37.33
N SER A 32 27.48 -2.34 -37.57
CA SER A 32 27.24 -1.26 -38.52
C SER A 32 26.02 -0.41 -38.07
N ALA A 33 25.93 0.83 -38.56
CA ALA A 33 24.94 1.84 -38.17
C ALA A 33 23.83 2.07 -39.22
N SER A 34 22.62 2.37 -38.71
CA SER A 34 21.61 3.34 -39.22
C SER A 34 20.90 3.06 -40.59
N PRO A 35 19.82 3.77 -41.01
CA PRO A 35 19.34 5.10 -40.57
C PRO A 35 17.82 5.36 -40.49
N MET A 36 17.55 6.58 -39.99
CA MET A 36 16.29 7.33 -39.90
C MET A 36 15.59 7.56 -41.25
N LYS A 37 14.27 7.84 -41.21
CA LYS A 37 13.60 8.71 -42.20
C LYS A 37 12.65 9.69 -41.51
N ALA A 38 12.95 10.97 -41.70
CA ALA A 38 12.03 12.09 -41.61
C ALA A 38 11.93 12.71 -43.01
N ASP A 39 10.75 13.21 -43.40
CA ASP A 39 10.56 14.38 -44.27
C ASP A 39 9.05 14.67 -44.43
N ASN A 40 8.58 15.87 -44.04
CA ASN A 40 8.21 17.01 -44.91
C ASN A 40 6.97 16.78 -45.81
N ALA A 41 6.18 17.76 -46.26
CA ALA A 41 5.80 19.11 -45.88
C ALA A 41 4.74 19.54 -46.93
N ARG A 42 3.65 20.16 -46.47
CA ARG A 42 2.95 21.37 -47.03
C ARG A 42 2.64 21.52 -48.55
N ARG A 43 1.43 22.11 -48.75
CA ARG A 43 0.95 23.03 -49.84
C ARG A 43 0.46 22.32 -51.12
N THR A 44 -0.64 22.67 -51.80
CA THR A 44 -1.41 23.92 -52.08
C THR A 44 -2.72 23.48 -52.78
N ARG A 45 -3.95 23.94 -52.48
CA ARG A 45 -4.65 25.22 -52.79
C ARG A 45 -5.01 25.43 -54.28
N ASP A 46 -6.31 25.34 -54.62
CA ASP A 46 -7.10 26.24 -55.51
C ASP A 46 -8.58 25.74 -55.57
N SER A 47 -9.62 26.49 -55.16
CA SER A 47 -10.37 27.59 -55.83
C SER A 47 -11.23 27.09 -57.03
N THR A 48 -12.49 27.46 -57.31
CA THR A 48 -13.44 28.50 -56.86
C THR A 48 -14.83 28.29 -57.53
N SER A 49 -15.90 28.82 -56.90
CA SER A 49 -17.19 29.32 -57.49
C SER A 49 -18.23 28.26 -57.95
N SER A 50 -19.57 28.42 -57.81
CA SER A 50 -20.44 29.61 -57.73
C SER A 50 -21.89 29.24 -57.30
N LEU A 51 -22.50 30.16 -56.52
CA LEU A 51 -23.90 30.67 -56.54
C LEU A 51 -25.12 29.73 -56.33
N ALA A 52 -25.84 29.91 -55.20
CA ALA A 52 -27.21 30.48 -55.15
C ALA A 52 -27.86 30.35 -53.74
N GLU A 53 -28.31 31.48 -53.19
CA GLU A 53 -29.18 31.66 -52.02
C GLU A 53 -30.64 31.98 -52.50
N PRO A 54 -31.72 32.15 -51.68
CA PRO A 54 -31.76 32.40 -50.22
C PRO A 54 -32.93 31.75 -49.41
N ARG A 55 -32.90 32.05 -48.09
CA ARG A 55 -33.98 32.12 -47.06
C ARG A 55 -34.37 30.85 -46.28
N ALA A 56 -34.04 30.82 -44.97
CA ALA A 56 -34.92 31.31 -43.91
C ALA A 56 -34.39 31.03 -42.46
N ARG A 57 -34.43 32.08 -41.63
CA ARG A 57 -34.70 32.15 -40.17
C ARG A 57 -34.01 31.15 -39.21
N GLY A 58 -33.19 31.69 -38.28
CA GLY A 58 -32.96 30.99 -37.00
C GLY A 58 -31.84 31.53 -36.11
N ARG A 59 -32.15 32.55 -35.30
CA ARG A 59 -31.70 32.77 -33.90
C ARG A 59 -30.29 32.28 -33.50
N GLY A 60 -29.40 33.23 -33.21
CA GLY A 60 -28.08 32.96 -32.66
C GLY A 60 -28.09 32.29 -31.28
N ARG A 61 -27.05 31.48 -31.03
CA ARG A 61 -26.52 31.22 -29.69
C ARG A 61 -25.04 30.82 -29.83
N ARG A 62 -24.16 31.66 -29.26
CA ARG A 62 -22.73 31.37 -29.07
C ARG A 62 -22.59 30.02 -28.37
N THR A 63 -21.81 29.12 -28.96
CA THR A 63 -21.31 27.91 -28.34
C THR A 63 -20.29 28.30 -27.27
N ASN A 64 -20.75 28.49 -26.02
CA ASN A 64 -19.85 28.38 -24.87
C ASN A 64 -19.50 26.90 -24.74
N THR A 65 -18.29 26.54 -25.17
CA THR A 65 -17.61 25.34 -24.66
C THR A 65 -17.36 25.57 -23.19
N VAL A 66 -18.32 25.17 -22.35
CA VAL A 66 -18.11 24.99 -20.93
C VAL A 66 -17.27 23.73 -20.81
N SER A 67 -15.95 23.90 -20.66
CA SER A 67 -15.09 22.85 -20.15
C SER A 67 -15.73 22.30 -18.87
N PRO A 68 -15.77 20.98 -18.64
CA PRO A 68 -16.25 20.47 -17.38
C PRO A 68 -15.33 21.02 -16.29
N THR A 69 -15.85 21.94 -15.48
CA THR A 69 -15.24 22.31 -14.21
C THR A 69 -15.39 21.09 -13.32
N THR A 70 -14.38 20.21 -13.34
CA THR A 70 -14.14 19.28 -12.25
C THR A 70 -14.08 20.12 -10.97
N PRO A 71 -14.86 19.78 -9.93
CA PRO A 71 -14.55 20.28 -8.60
C PRO A 71 -13.22 19.63 -8.23
N GLU A 72 -12.12 20.30 -8.55
CA GLU A 72 -10.81 19.95 -8.02
C GLU A 72 -10.87 20.21 -6.53
N SER A 73 -11.26 19.18 -5.78
CA SER A 73 -10.77 18.99 -4.42
C SER A 73 -9.25 18.96 -4.53
N LYS A 74 -8.62 20.13 -4.58
CA LYS A 74 -7.19 20.26 -4.70
C LYS A 74 -6.60 19.84 -3.37
N THR A 75 -6.20 18.57 -3.28
CA THR A 75 -5.37 18.10 -2.19
C THR A 75 -4.09 18.91 -2.22
N ASP A 76 -3.79 19.62 -1.14
CA ASP A 76 -2.58 20.42 -1.03
C ASP A 76 -1.48 19.65 -0.29
N ARG A 77 -1.87 18.76 0.64
CA ARG A 77 -0.94 18.02 1.49
C ARG A 77 -1.30 16.54 1.57
N VAL A 78 -0.29 15.69 1.42
CA VAL A 78 -0.41 14.24 1.56
C VAL A 78 0.52 13.79 2.69
N PHE A 79 -0.07 13.26 3.75
CA PHE A 79 0.65 12.68 4.88
C PHE A 79 0.82 11.19 4.64
N ILE A 80 2.06 10.77 4.42
CA ILE A 80 2.42 9.38 4.16
C ILE A 80 2.93 8.77 5.47
N TRP A 81 2.12 7.91 6.06
CA TRP A 81 2.38 7.27 7.33
C TRP A 81 2.98 5.87 7.14
N ASP A 82 3.96 5.53 7.96
CA ASP A 82 4.23 4.13 8.30
C ASP A 82 3.22 3.59 9.35
N LEU A 83 3.09 2.27 9.45
CA LEU A 83 2.12 1.60 10.31
C LEU A 83 2.71 1.17 11.66
N ASP A 84 3.60 0.19 11.61
CA ASP A 84 4.10 -0.55 12.75
C ASP A 84 5.16 0.32 13.46
N GLU A 85 5.11 0.44 14.78
CA GLU A 85 5.96 1.31 15.60
C GLU A 85 5.82 2.83 15.35
N THR A 86 5.02 3.22 14.37
CA THR A 86 4.63 4.62 14.09
C THR A 86 3.22 4.93 14.58
N ILE A 87 2.18 4.35 13.95
CA ILE A 87 0.77 4.56 14.36
C ILE A 87 0.38 3.57 15.46
N ILE A 88 0.78 2.30 15.30
CA ILE A 88 0.46 1.21 16.22
C ILE A 88 1.75 0.67 16.83
N ILE A 89 1.67 0.13 18.04
CA ILE A 89 2.74 -0.71 18.60
C ILE A 89 2.34 -2.16 18.37
N PHE A 90 3.15 -2.91 17.61
CA PHE A 90 2.80 -4.30 17.29
C PHE A 90 4.03 -5.21 17.25
N HIS A 91 4.96 -5.01 16.32
CA HIS A 91 6.13 -5.89 16.20
C HIS A 91 7.00 -5.86 17.48
N THR A 92 7.12 -4.68 18.08
CA THR A 92 7.84 -4.50 19.35
C THR A 92 7.13 -5.08 20.57
N LEU A 93 5.83 -5.42 20.47
CA LEU A 93 5.16 -6.27 21.47
C LEU A 93 5.66 -7.71 21.35
N LEU A 94 5.70 -8.24 20.12
CA LEU A 94 6.10 -9.63 19.84
C LEU A 94 7.56 -9.90 20.24
N THR A 95 8.46 -8.96 19.96
CA THR A 95 9.87 -9.09 20.33
C THR A 95 10.16 -8.74 21.79
N GLY A 96 9.18 -8.19 22.52
CA GLY A 96 9.35 -7.68 23.88
C GLY A 96 10.17 -6.38 23.98
N SER A 97 10.63 -5.83 22.86
CA SER A 97 11.48 -4.64 22.84
C SER A 97 10.76 -3.39 23.38
N TYR A 98 9.43 -3.29 23.19
CA TYR A 98 8.64 -2.24 23.82
C TYR A 98 8.69 -2.32 25.35
N ALA A 99 8.60 -3.53 25.90
CA ALA A 99 8.62 -3.74 27.35
C ALA A 99 9.96 -3.33 27.95
N THR A 100 11.08 -3.68 27.29
CA THR A 100 12.41 -3.24 27.71
C THR A 100 12.56 -1.73 27.69
N LYS A 101 12.11 -1.07 26.61
CA LYS A 101 12.24 0.37 26.42
C LYS A 101 11.42 1.19 27.41
N TYR A 102 10.20 0.76 27.71
CA TYR A 102 9.25 1.50 28.57
C TYR A 102 9.05 0.87 29.95
N HIS A 103 9.96 -0.03 30.35
CA HIS A 103 9.95 -0.70 31.66
C HIS A 103 8.60 -1.36 32.01
N LYS A 104 8.03 -2.10 31.05
CA LYS A 104 6.79 -2.87 31.23
C LYS A 104 7.09 -4.34 31.55
N ASP A 105 6.07 -5.07 31.98
CA ASP A 105 6.17 -6.52 32.15
C ASP A 105 6.29 -7.22 30.79
N ALA A 106 7.46 -7.81 30.53
CA ALA A 106 7.77 -8.41 29.23
C ALA A 106 6.88 -9.62 28.91
N GLN A 107 6.53 -10.44 29.91
CA GLN A 107 5.68 -11.61 29.69
C GLN A 107 4.28 -11.20 29.25
N ASN A 108 3.67 -10.23 29.93
CA ASN A 108 2.37 -9.69 29.56
C ASN A 108 2.40 -9.02 28.19
N VAL A 109 3.39 -8.17 27.90
CA VAL A 109 3.51 -7.47 26.60
C VAL A 109 3.58 -8.45 25.44
N VAL A 110 4.44 -9.47 25.54
CA VAL A 110 4.60 -10.49 24.48
C VAL A 110 3.33 -11.31 24.31
N GLN A 111 2.64 -11.67 25.41
CA GLN A 111 1.36 -12.37 25.33
C GLN A 111 0.28 -11.54 24.61
N LEU A 112 0.21 -10.24 24.85
CA LEU A 112 -0.71 -9.34 24.14
C LEU A 112 -0.37 -9.27 22.65
N GLY A 113 0.92 -9.20 22.31
CA GLY A 113 1.41 -9.28 20.93
C GLY A 113 0.91 -10.53 20.20
N PHE A 114 1.13 -11.71 20.78
CA PHE A 114 0.69 -12.98 20.18
C PHE A 114 -0.82 -13.09 20.03
N LYS A 115 -1.60 -12.65 21.04
CA LYS A 115 -3.06 -12.62 20.93
C LYS A 115 -3.52 -11.73 19.77
N MET A 116 -2.88 -10.57 19.58
CA MET A 116 -3.24 -9.65 18.49
C MET A 116 -2.82 -10.22 17.13
N GLU A 117 -1.65 -10.84 17.04
CA GLU A 117 -1.17 -11.53 15.84
C GLU A 117 -2.15 -12.64 15.42
N GLU A 118 -2.60 -13.47 16.36
CA GLU A 118 -3.60 -14.50 16.10
C GLU A 118 -4.89 -13.88 15.53
N MET A 119 -5.37 -12.76 16.09
CA MET A 119 -6.54 -12.06 15.58
C MET A 119 -6.33 -11.50 14.17
N VAL A 120 -5.15 -10.95 13.88
CA VAL A 120 -4.80 -10.40 12.56
C VAL A 120 -4.85 -11.49 11.49
N PHE A 121 -4.15 -12.61 11.71
CA PHE A 121 -4.15 -13.71 10.76
C PHE A 121 -5.52 -14.38 10.65
N ASN A 122 -6.23 -14.53 11.77
CA ASN A 122 -7.56 -15.11 11.73
C ASN A 122 -8.54 -14.27 10.91
N LEU A 123 -8.50 -12.93 11.03
CA LEU A 123 -9.32 -12.04 10.21
C LEU A 123 -8.90 -12.14 8.73
N ALA A 124 -7.60 -12.08 8.45
CA ALA A 124 -7.04 -12.18 7.11
C ALA A 124 -7.48 -13.48 6.40
N ASP A 125 -7.37 -14.62 7.07
CA ASP A 125 -7.79 -15.91 6.53
C ASP A 125 -9.29 -16.02 6.34
N THR A 126 -10.06 -15.63 7.37
CA THR A 126 -11.51 -15.86 7.38
C THR A 126 -12.25 -14.93 6.42
N HIS A 127 -11.78 -13.69 6.28
CA HIS A 127 -12.51 -12.64 5.58
C HIS A 127 -11.80 -12.08 4.36
N PHE A 128 -10.48 -12.24 4.24
CA PHE A 128 -9.68 -11.65 3.17
C PHE A 128 -8.90 -12.66 2.33
N PHE A 129 -9.30 -13.93 2.33
CA PHE A 129 -8.74 -14.96 1.46
C PHE A 129 -7.23 -15.11 1.59
N PHE A 130 -6.63 -14.80 2.74
CA PHE A 130 -5.17 -14.73 2.86
C PHE A 130 -4.49 -16.05 2.46
N ASN A 131 -4.97 -17.19 2.95
CA ASN A 131 -4.55 -18.52 2.48
C ASN A 131 -4.59 -18.73 0.95
N ASP A 132 -5.51 -18.08 0.24
CA ASP A 132 -5.60 -18.22 -1.22
C ASP A 132 -4.56 -17.32 -1.93
N ILE A 133 -4.29 -16.12 -1.41
CA ILE A 133 -3.59 -15.05 -2.15
C ILE A 133 -2.25 -14.63 -1.55
N GLU A 134 -1.76 -15.28 -0.50
CA GLU A 134 -0.48 -14.99 0.15
C GLU A 134 0.69 -14.93 -0.86
N GLU A 135 0.80 -15.93 -1.73
CA GLU A 135 1.90 -15.99 -2.72
C GLU A 135 1.75 -14.95 -3.85
N CYS A 136 0.54 -14.44 -4.08
CA CYS A 136 0.22 -13.46 -5.12
C CYS A 136 -0.23 -12.10 -4.57
N ASP A 137 0.30 -11.72 -3.39
CA ASP A 137 0.00 -10.44 -2.75
C ASP A 137 0.24 -9.23 -3.67
N GLN A 138 -0.52 -8.16 -3.47
CA GLN A 138 -0.48 -6.96 -4.32
C GLN A 138 0.00 -5.77 -3.52
N VAL A 139 0.58 -4.78 -4.21
CA VAL A 139 1.02 -3.54 -3.56
C VAL A 139 -0.19 -2.68 -3.20
N HIS A 140 -1.22 -2.65 -4.04
CA HIS A 140 -2.42 -1.85 -3.84
C HIS A 140 -3.68 -2.64 -4.22
N ILE A 141 -4.81 -2.34 -3.56
CA ILE A 141 -6.05 -3.11 -3.66
C ILE A 141 -6.60 -3.22 -5.10
N ASP A 142 -6.32 -2.22 -5.93
CA ASP A 142 -6.81 -2.14 -7.32
C ASP A 142 -5.80 -2.62 -8.38
N ASP A 143 -4.64 -3.18 -8.00
CA ASP A 143 -3.57 -3.52 -8.95
C ASP A 143 -3.99 -4.58 -9.99
N VAL A 144 -4.96 -5.43 -9.65
CA VAL A 144 -5.51 -6.48 -10.53
C VAL A 144 -6.92 -6.15 -11.03
N SER A 145 -7.40 -4.91 -10.81
CA SER A 145 -8.77 -4.52 -11.14
C SER A 145 -9.09 -4.53 -12.64
N SER A 146 -8.08 -4.40 -13.51
CA SER A 146 -8.25 -4.46 -14.97
C SER A 146 -8.72 -5.82 -15.50
N ASP A 147 -8.49 -6.90 -14.75
CA ASP A 147 -8.90 -8.25 -15.11
C ASP A 147 -10.31 -8.60 -14.60
N ASP A 148 -10.90 -7.72 -13.79
CA ASP A 148 -12.26 -7.82 -13.30
C ASP A 148 -13.29 -7.43 -14.37
N ASN A 149 -14.35 -8.22 -14.51
CA ASN A 149 -15.44 -7.95 -15.46
C ASN A 149 -16.65 -7.25 -14.82
N GLY A 150 -16.57 -6.90 -13.53
CA GLY A 150 -17.62 -6.21 -12.79
C GLY A 150 -18.84 -7.08 -12.46
N GLN A 151 -18.76 -8.41 -12.57
CA GLN A 151 -19.89 -9.26 -12.21
C GLN A 151 -20.24 -9.15 -10.72
N ASP A 152 -21.51 -9.30 -10.40
CA ASP A 152 -21.97 -9.40 -9.02
C ASP A 152 -21.35 -10.63 -8.33
N LEU A 153 -20.74 -10.41 -7.16
CA LEU A 153 -20.08 -11.44 -6.37
C LEU A 153 -20.95 -11.93 -5.21
N SER A 154 -22.19 -11.45 -5.07
CA SER A 154 -23.08 -11.82 -3.95
C SER A 154 -23.38 -13.32 -3.89
N ASN A 155 -23.48 -13.98 -5.05
CA ASN A 155 -23.71 -15.42 -5.17
C ASN A 155 -22.48 -16.18 -5.69
N TYR A 156 -21.31 -15.53 -5.79
CA TYR A 156 -20.09 -16.16 -6.29
C TYR A 156 -19.48 -17.07 -5.22
N ASN A 157 -19.23 -18.34 -5.56
CA ASN A 157 -18.67 -19.31 -4.63
C ASN A 157 -17.14 -19.38 -4.77
N PHE A 158 -16.43 -18.62 -3.94
CA PHE A 158 -14.96 -18.61 -3.90
C PHE A 158 -14.34 -19.95 -3.52
N THR A 159 -15.01 -20.77 -2.70
CA THR A 159 -14.47 -22.07 -2.24
C THR A 159 -14.42 -23.12 -3.35
N SER A 160 -15.30 -23.01 -4.34
CA SER A 160 -15.42 -23.97 -5.43
C SER A 160 -15.07 -23.39 -6.81
N ASP A 161 -14.42 -22.22 -6.86
CA ASP A 161 -14.08 -21.58 -8.14
C ASP A 161 -12.81 -22.15 -8.78
N GLY A 162 -12.08 -23.02 -8.07
CA GLY A 162 -10.87 -23.68 -8.57
C GLY A 162 -9.67 -22.75 -8.65
N PHE A 163 -9.64 -21.66 -7.90
CA PHE A 163 -8.46 -20.82 -7.75
C PHE A 163 -7.38 -21.50 -6.89
N HIS A 164 -6.13 -21.43 -7.34
CA HIS A 164 -4.97 -21.95 -6.62
C HIS A 164 -3.77 -21.01 -6.83
N ALA A 165 -3.12 -20.57 -5.74
CA ALA A 165 -2.00 -19.61 -5.78
C ALA A 165 -0.81 -20.12 -6.60
N SER A 166 -0.52 -21.41 -6.50
CA SER A 166 0.65 -22.09 -7.07
C SER A 166 0.66 -22.21 -8.60
N ALA A 167 -0.41 -21.79 -9.29
CA ALA A 167 -0.44 -21.72 -10.75
C ALA A 167 0.41 -20.56 -11.33
N ALA A 168 0.83 -19.59 -10.52
CA ALA A 168 1.63 -18.44 -10.98
C ALA A 168 3.14 -18.72 -11.09
N GLY A 169 3.65 -19.78 -10.45
CA GLY A 169 5.10 -20.05 -10.33
C GLY A 169 5.63 -21.29 -11.07
N SER A 170 4.75 -22.15 -11.58
CA SER A 170 5.15 -23.31 -12.36
C SER A 170 4.94 -23.01 -13.85
N GLY A 171 6.00 -23.16 -14.65
CA GLY A 171 5.96 -23.11 -16.12
C GLY A 171 5.00 -24.11 -16.79
N ASN A 172 4.16 -24.81 -16.03
CA ASN A 172 3.03 -25.60 -16.50
C ASN A 172 1.75 -24.76 -16.69
N LEU A 173 1.88 -23.60 -17.35
CA LEU A 173 0.71 -22.94 -17.98
C LEU A 173 0.17 -23.75 -19.18
N CYS A 174 0.78 -24.89 -19.48
CA CYS A 174 0.40 -25.80 -20.54
C CYS A 174 0.06 -27.16 -19.94
N LEU A 175 -1.03 -27.77 -20.45
CA LEU A 175 -1.48 -29.15 -20.27
C LEU A 175 -2.68 -29.40 -19.34
N ALA A 176 -3.67 -28.48 -19.36
CA ALA A 176 -5.07 -28.83 -19.63
C ALA A 176 -5.86 -27.52 -19.87
N ALA A 177 -6.28 -27.27 -21.12
CA ALA A 177 -7.13 -26.13 -21.53
C ALA A 177 -6.50 -24.72 -21.69
N GLY A 178 -5.38 -24.60 -22.42
CA GLY A 178 -5.05 -23.43 -23.26
C GLY A 178 -4.79 -22.07 -22.57
N VAL A 179 -4.40 -21.09 -23.39
CA VAL A 179 -4.11 -19.66 -23.07
C VAL A 179 -5.16 -18.96 -22.19
N ARG A 180 -6.33 -19.58 -21.96
CA ARG A 180 -7.41 -19.12 -21.10
C ARG A 180 -7.14 -19.29 -19.60
N GLY A 181 -6.21 -20.18 -19.19
CA GLY A 181 -5.93 -20.46 -17.78
C GLY A 181 -5.42 -19.22 -17.01
N GLY A 182 -4.48 -18.47 -17.59
CA GLY A 182 -3.95 -17.26 -16.97
C GLY A 182 -4.97 -16.12 -16.87
N VAL A 183 -5.78 -15.92 -17.91
CA VAL A 183 -6.82 -14.87 -17.92
C VAL A 183 -7.94 -15.16 -16.93
N ASP A 184 -8.39 -16.42 -16.83
CA ASP A 184 -9.38 -16.82 -15.85
C ASP A 184 -8.84 -16.73 -14.41
N TRP A 185 -7.58 -17.12 -14.21
CA TRP A 185 -6.90 -17.00 -12.92
C TRP A 185 -6.78 -15.53 -12.48
N MET A 186 -6.33 -14.62 -13.36
CA MET A 186 -6.23 -13.20 -13.06
C MET A 186 -7.59 -12.60 -12.70
N ARG A 187 -8.65 -13.01 -13.41
CA ARG A 187 -10.02 -12.57 -13.08
C ARG A 187 -10.46 -13.05 -11.70
N LYS A 188 -10.17 -14.29 -11.33
CA LYS A 188 -10.48 -14.85 -9.99
C LYS A 188 -9.69 -14.17 -8.88
N LEU A 189 -8.44 -13.78 -9.16
CA LEU A 189 -7.64 -12.95 -8.26
C LEU A 189 -8.29 -11.57 -8.08
N ALA A 190 -8.69 -10.93 -9.18
CA ALA A 190 -9.38 -9.64 -9.16
C ALA A 190 -10.69 -9.69 -8.34
N PHE A 191 -11.48 -10.76 -8.46
CA PHE A 191 -12.68 -10.96 -7.64
C PHE A 191 -12.39 -11.01 -6.15
N ARG A 192 -11.30 -11.67 -5.72
CA ARG A 192 -10.91 -11.71 -4.30
C ARG A 192 -10.54 -10.31 -3.81
N TYR A 193 -9.72 -9.57 -4.56
CA TYR A 193 -9.35 -8.20 -4.21
C TYR A 193 -10.55 -7.24 -4.17
N ARG A 194 -11.48 -7.33 -5.14
CA ARG A 194 -12.72 -6.56 -5.08
C ARG A 194 -13.59 -6.96 -3.88
N LYS A 195 -13.69 -8.25 -3.57
CA LYS A 195 -14.46 -8.73 -2.41
C LYS A 195 -13.85 -8.26 -1.09
N ILE A 196 -12.52 -8.22 -0.99
CA ILE A 196 -11.79 -7.63 0.13
C ILE A 196 -12.11 -6.14 0.24
N LYS A 197 -12.07 -5.41 -0.88
CA LYS A 197 -12.44 -3.98 -0.93
C LYS A 197 -13.85 -3.71 -0.44
N GLU A 198 -14.83 -4.50 -0.90
CA GLU A 198 -16.22 -4.44 -0.43
C GLU A 198 -16.33 -4.72 1.07
N THR A 199 -15.69 -5.79 1.54
CA THR A 199 -15.74 -6.21 2.95
C THR A 199 -15.12 -5.16 3.85
N TYR A 200 -13.94 -4.64 3.51
CA TYR A 200 -13.30 -3.57 4.25
C TYR A 200 -14.22 -2.34 4.34
N ASN A 201 -14.79 -1.88 3.23
CA ASN A 201 -15.63 -0.69 3.22
C ASN A 201 -16.94 -0.87 4.01
N ASN A 202 -17.52 -2.08 3.98
CA ASN A 202 -18.72 -2.41 4.75
C ASN A 202 -18.46 -2.44 6.27
N TYR A 203 -17.25 -2.84 6.69
CA TYR A 203 -16.96 -3.12 8.10
C TYR A 203 -15.93 -2.18 8.75
N ARG A 204 -15.31 -1.24 8.03
CA ARG A 204 -14.32 -0.29 8.59
C ARG A 204 -14.82 0.55 9.76
N ASN A 205 -16.14 0.78 9.82
CA ASN A 205 -16.83 1.45 10.93
C ASN A 205 -17.45 0.48 11.96
N SER A 206 -17.44 -0.83 11.71
CA SER A 206 -18.17 -1.83 12.49
C SER A 206 -17.43 -3.18 12.52
N VAL A 207 -16.14 -3.13 12.88
CA VAL A 207 -15.26 -4.32 12.86
C VAL A 207 -15.78 -5.44 13.76
N GLY A 208 -16.41 -5.09 14.89
CA GLY A 208 -17.07 -6.07 15.76
C GLY A 208 -18.21 -6.85 15.08
N GLY A 209 -18.84 -6.29 14.06
CA GLY A 209 -19.83 -6.99 13.22
C GLY A 209 -19.20 -7.99 12.25
N LEU A 210 -17.98 -7.70 11.77
CA LEU A 210 -17.20 -8.63 10.94
C LEU A 210 -16.72 -9.84 11.74
N LEU A 211 -16.20 -9.59 12.95
CA LEU A 211 -15.64 -10.61 13.83
C LEU A 211 -16.70 -11.55 14.41
N GLY A 212 -17.94 -11.09 14.56
CA GLY A 212 -18.99 -11.79 15.30
C GLY A 212 -18.90 -11.60 16.82
N SER A 213 -19.97 -11.92 17.54
CA SER A 213 -20.14 -11.59 18.98
C SER A 213 -19.00 -12.08 19.86
N ASN A 214 -18.62 -13.35 19.72
CA ASN A 214 -17.64 -13.99 20.61
C ASN A 214 -16.23 -13.38 20.44
N LYS A 215 -15.78 -13.19 19.19
CA LYS A 215 -14.46 -12.60 18.90
C LYS A 215 -14.43 -11.09 19.15
N ARG A 216 -15.58 -10.40 19.01
CA ARG A 216 -15.69 -8.96 19.30
C ARG A 216 -15.34 -8.64 20.75
N GLU A 217 -15.82 -9.41 21.72
CA GLU A 217 -15.55 -9.14 23.15
C GLU A 217 -14.06 -9.35 23.46
N GLN A 218 -13.47 -10.44 22.95
CA GLN A 218 -12.04 -10.72 23.09
C GLN A 218 -11.19 -9.63 22.46
N TRP A 219 -11.57 -9.17 21.26
CA TRP A 219 -10.91 -8.07 20.56
C TRP A 219 -10.93 -6.77 21.37
N LEU A 220 -12.10 -6.37 21.89
CA LEU A 220 -12.24 -5.13 22.65
C LEU A 220 -11.42 -5.16 23.94
N GLN A 221 -11.42 -6.30 24.64
CA GLN A 221 -10.60 -6.49 25.84
C GLN A 221 -9.11 -6.41 25.50
N LEU A 222 -8.67 -7.12 24.46
CA LEU A 222 -7.27 -7.12 24.02
C LEU A 222 -6.82 -5.71 23.61
N ARG A 223 -7.66 -4.97 22.89
CA ARG A 223 -7.40 -3.58 22.51
C ARG A 223 -7.25 -2.66 23.71
N GLN A 224 -8.08 -2.83 24.72
CA GLN A 224 -7.99 -2.08 25.97
C GLN A 224 -6.68 -2.38 26.72
N GLU A 225 -6.29 -3.66 26.81
CA GLU A 225 -5.03 -4.08 27.45
C GLU A 225 -3.80 -3.55 26.70
N ILE A 226 -3.82 -3.58 25.36
CA ILE A 226 -2.75 -3.00 24.53
C ILE A 226 -2.67 -1.48 24.72
N GLU A 227 -3.78 -0.76 24.71
CA GLU A 227 -3.76 0.69 24.99
C GLU A 227 -3.20 1.00 26.36
N ALA A 228 -3.58 0.23 27.38
CA ALA A 228 -3.08 0.42 28.74
C ALA A 228 -1.57 0.16 28.84
N VAL A 229 -1.06 -0.93 28.25
CA VAL A 229 0.37 -1.26 28.33
C VAL A 229 1.24 -0.33 27.48
N THR A 230 0.68 0.25 26.42
CA THR A 230 1.36 1.18 25.50
C THR A 230 1.18 2.66 25.87
N ASP A 231 0.67 2.93 27.07
CA ASP A 231 0.44 4.29 27.59
C ASP A 231 -0.38 5.17 26.61
N ASN A 232 -1.39 4.57 25.97
CA ASN A 232 -2.29 5.21 25.01
C ASN A 232 -1.59 5.70 23.72
N TRP A 233 -0.56 4.98 23.25
CA TRP A 233 0.17 5.31 22.01
C TRP A 233 -0.76 5.57 20.83
N LEU A 234 -1.65 4.63 20.54
CA LEU A 234 -2.54 4.74 19.39
C LEU A 234 -3.59 5.83 19.58
N THR A 235 -4.10 6.02 20.81
CA THR A 235 -4.97 7.16 21.10
C THR A 235 -4.29 8.48 20.75
N LEU A 236 -2.99 8.62 21.04
CA LEU A 236 -2.22 9.81 20.70
C LEU A 236 -2.02 9.95 19.18
N ALA A 237 -1.65 8.87 18.48
CA ALA A 237 -1.52 8.87 17.02
C ALA A 237 -2.85 9.20 16.31
N ASN A 238 -3.97 8.66 16.81
CA ASN A 238 -5.30 8.91 16.28
C ASN A 238 -5.74 10.37 16.36
N LYS A 239 -5.23 11.15 17.32
CA LYS A 239 -5.49 12.59 17.36
C LYS A 239 -4.91 13.29 16.13
N CYS A 240 -3.67 12.94 15.75
CA CYS A 240 -3.03 13.47 14.54
C CYS A 240 -3.79 13.05 13.28
N LEU A 241 -4.09 11.75 13.15
CA LEU A 241 -4.80 11.19 12.00
C LEU A 241 -6.18 11.82 11.81
N THR A 242 -6.94 11.99 12.90
CA THR A 242 -8.28 12.58 12.86
C THR A 242 -8.23 14.08 12.53
N LEU A 243 -7.24 14.81 13.06
CA LEU A 243 -7.04 16.22 12.75
C LEU A 243 -6.68 16.42 11.27
N ILE A 244 -5.84 15.57 10.69
CA ILE A 244 -5.56 15.58 9.25
C ILE A 244 -6.83 15.25 8.45
N ASN A 245 -7.57 14.23 8.86
CA ASN A 245 -8.77 13.77 8.17
C ASN A 245 -9.94 14.78 8.21
N SER A 246 -9.94 15.72 9.17
CA SER A 246 -10.96 16.78 9.24
C SER A 246 -10.67 17.97 8.32
N ARG A 247 -9.45 18.05 7.75
CA ARG A 247 -9.03 19.11 6.82
C ARG A 247 -9.36 18.75 5.38
N ASN A 248 -10.09 19.62 4.69
CA ASN A 248 -10.56 19.37 3.32
C ASN A 248 -9.44 19.24 2.27
N ASN A 249 -8.24 19.77 2.53
CA ASN A 249 -7.11 19.79 1.61
C ASN A 249 -5.97 18.85 2.00
N CYS A 250 -6.17 18.01 3.03
CA CYS A 250 -5.18 17.06 3.50
C CYS A 250 -5.67 15.62 3.31
N VAL A 251 -4.75 14.69 3.09
CA VAL A 251 -5.06 13.27 2.93
C VAL A 251 -4.07 12.43 3.72
N ASN A 252 -4.59 11.44 4.46
CA ASN A 252 -3.78 10.37 5.04
C ASN A 252 -3.59 9.23 4.03
N VAL A 253 -2.34 8.79 3.86
CA VAL A 253 -1.93 7.62 3.07
C VAL A 253 -1.05 6.73 3.94
N LEU A 254 -1.28 5.42 3.91
CA LEU A 254 -0.52 4.42 4.66
C LEU A 254 0.41 3.66 3.72
N VAL A 255 1.68 3.53 4.10
CA VAL A 255 2.67 2.70 3.39
C VAL A 255 3.43 1.86 4.40
N THR A 256 3.21 0.55 4.40
CA THR A 256 3.80 -0.40 5.36
C THR A 256 4.60 -1.49 4.65
N THR A 257 5.61 -2.07 5.32
CA THR A 257 6.34 -3.25 4.84
C THR A 257 5.59 -4.57 5.09
N THR A 258 4.45 -4.53 5.79
CA THR A 258 3.54 -5.68 5.91
C THR A 258 2.87 -5.98 4.56
N GLN A 259 2.67 -7.27 4.24
CA GLN A 259 1.85 -7.68 3.09
C GLN A 259 0.47 -7.01 3.13
N LEU A 260 -0.14 -6.73 1.98
CA LEU A 260 -1.35 -5.90 1.92
C LEU A 260 -2.49 -6.50 2.74
N ILE A 261 -2.71 -7.81 2.66
CA ILE A 261 -3.85 -8.46 3.32
C ILE A 261 -3.76 -8.40 4.86
N PRO A 262 -2.67 -8.84 5.51
CA PRO A 262 -2.50 -8.61 6.95
C PRO A 262 -2.47 -7.13 7.34
N ALA A 263 -1.97 -6.24 6.48
CA ALA A 263 -2.01 -4.79 6.75
C ALA A 263 -3.44 -4.27 6.83
N LEU A 264 -4.33 -4.68 5.91
CA LEU A 264 -5.76 -4.34 5.97
C LEU A 264 -6.43 -4.89 7.24
N ALA A 265 -6.09 -6.11 7.64
CA ALA A 265 -6.57 -6.71 8.89
C ALA A 265 -6.12 -5.90 10.11
N LYS A 266 -4.83 -5.51 10.19
CA LYS A 266 -4.31 -4.60 11.22
C LYS A 266 -5.08 -3.28 11.23
N VAL A 267 -5.27 -2.63 10.07
CA VAL A 267 -5.98 -1.35 9.99
C VAL A 267 -7.41 -1.45 10.54
N LEU A 268 -8.12 -2.55 10.28
CA LEU A 268 -9.44 -2.79 10.87
C LEU A 268 -9.34 -3.04 12.38
N LEU A 269 -8.52 -3.99 12.83
CA LEU A 269 -8.41 -4.37 14.24
C LEU A 269 -7.90 -3.23 15.13
N PHE A 270 -7.10 -2.32 14.58
CA PHE A 270 -6.62 -1.14 15.29
C PHE A 270 -7.55 0.08 15.16
N GLY A 271 -8.73 -0.06 14.51
CA GLY A 271 -9.75 0.98 14.43
C GLY A 271 -9.38 2.14 13.51
N LEU A 272 -8.47 1.91 12.55
CA LEU A 272 -7.90 2.92 11.68
C LEU A 272 -8.66 3.07 10.35
N GLY A 273 -9.64 2.20 10.08
CA GLY A 273 -10.34 2.18 8.79
C GLY A 273 -11.17 3.42 8.47
N ASN A 274 -11.46 4.27 9.46
CA ASN A 274 -12.17 5.54 9.25
C ASN A 274 -11.27 6.65 8.71
N VAL A 275 -9.97 6.60 9.02
CA VAL A 275 -8.98 7.62 8.64
C VAL A 275 -8.16 7.18 7.43
N PHE A 276 -8.14 5.88 7.11
CA PHE A 276 -7.53 5.34 5.91
C PHE A 276 -8.60 4.70 5.02
N PRO A 277 -9.07 5.39 3.97
CA PRO A 277 -9.74 4.73 2.86
C PRO A 277 -8.84 3.60 2.33
N ILE A 278 -9.44 2.47 1.92
CA ILE A 278 -8.68 1.33 1.43
C ILE A 278 -7.81 1.66 0.21
N ASP A 279 -8.26 2.61 -0.62
CA ASP A 279 -7.50 3.13 -1.76
C ASP A 279 -6.24 3.90 -1.34
N ASN A 280 -6.08 4.24 -0.06
CA ASN A 280 -4.93 4.98 0.46
C ASN A 280 -3.96 4.09 1.23
N ILE A 281 -4.04 2.76 1.06
CA ILE A 281 -3.17 1.80 1.74
C ILE A 281 -2.30 1.10 0.70
N TYR A 282 -0.99 1.15 0.91
CA TYR A 282 0.01 0.54 0.04
C TYR A 282 0.90 -0.41 0.85
N SER A 283 1.13 -1.61 0.30
CA SER A 283 2.14 -2.54 0.79
C SER A 283 3.45 -2.35 0.03
N ALA A 284 4.51 -2.02 0.76
CA ALA A 284 5.86 -1.88 0.27
C ALA A 284 6.64 -3.21 0.22
N THR A 285 6.03 -4.34 0.62
CA THR A 285 6.73 -5.63 0.76
C THR A 285 7.49 -6.05 -0.50
N LYS A 286 6.91 -5.82 -1.68
CA LYS A 286 7.50 -6.26 -2.96
C LYS A 286 8.35 -5.19 -3.66
N ILE A 287 7.97 -3.92 -3.55
CA ILE A 287 8.55 -2.84 -4.36
C ILE A 287 9.33 -1.79 -3.56
N GLY A 288 9.31 -1.89 -2.22
CA GLY A 288 9.94 -0.92 -1.32
C GLY A 288 9.14 0.38 -1.15
N LYS A 289 9.52 1.16 -0.11
CA LYS A 289 8.85 2.41 0.27
C LYS A 289 8.97 3.49 -0.81
N GLU A 290 10.16 3.64 -1.40
CA GLU A 290 10.44 4.64 -2.46
C GLU A 290 9.49 4.48 -3.66
N SER A 291 9.37 3.27 -4.20
CA SER A 291 8.47 2.98 -5.31
C SER A 291 7.00 3.23 -4.96
N CYS A 292 6.57 2.92 -3.73
CA CYS A 292 5.23 3.28 -3.25
C CYS A 292 5.03 4.80 -3.22
N PHE A 293 6.02 5.57 -2.76
CA PHE A 293 5.95 7.03 -2.72
C PHE A 293 5.85 7.62 -4.13
N GLU A 294 6.59 7.11 -5.11
CA GLU A 294 6.47 7.53 -6.51
C GLU A 294 5.07 7.24 -7.10
N ARG A 295 4.48 6.09 -6.76
CA ARG A 295 3.08 5.78 -7.14
C ARG A 295 2.10 6.76 -6.52
N ILE A 296 2.31 7.15 -5.25
CA ILE A 296 1.50 8.16 -4.56
C ILE A 296 1.65 9.53 -5.23
N VAL A 297 2.87 9.93 -5.62
CA VAL A 297 3.11 11.17 -6.37
C VAL A 297 2.40 11.15 -7.72
N THR A 298 2.44 10.02 -8.42
CA THR A 298 1.75 9.85 -9.71
C THR A 298 0.25 10.01 -9.56
N ARG A 299 -0.33 9.54 -8.45
CA ARG A 299 -1.76 9.63 -8.16
C ARG A 299 -2.22 11.03 -7.73
N PHE A 300 -1.53 11.64 -6.78
CA PHE A 300 -1.96 12.93 -6.19
C PHE A 300 -1.40 14.15 -6.93
N GLY A 301 -0.35 13.97 -7.74
CA GLY A 301 0.26 15.03 -8.55
C GLY A 301 1.38 15.80 -7.83
N ARG A 302 2.39 16.21 -8.60
CA ARG A 302 3.63 16.82 -8.10
C ARG A 302 3.47 18.18 -7.41
N ASN A 303 2.28 18.78 -7.44
CA ASN A 303 2.00 20.08 -6.83
C ASN A 303 1.63 19.99 -5.35
N CYS A 304 1.43 18.78 -4.82
CA CYS A 304 1.16 18.54 -3.41
C CYS A 304 2.45 18.64 -2.58
N THR A 305 2.32 19.01 -1.31
CA THR A 305 3.37 18.82 -0.31
C THR A 305 3.23 17.42 0.29
N TYR A 306 4.29 16.62 0.25
CA TYR A 306 4.32 15.28 0.81
C TYR A 306 5.09 15.28 2.12
N VAL A 307 4.47 14.86 3.21
CA VAL A 307 5.12 14.75 4.53
C VAL A 307 5.14 13.27 4.90
N VAL A 308 6.33 12.72 5.11
CA VAL A 308 6.51 11.32 5.48
C VAL A 308 6.66 11.23 6.99
N ILE A 309 5.92 10.32 7.62
CA ILE A 309 5.90 10.11 9.07
C ILE A 309 6.19 8.64 9.34
N GLY A 310 7.26 8.35 10.07
CA GLY A 310 7.68 6.97 10.34
C GLY A 310 8.77 6.87 11.40
N ASP A 311 9.06 5.66 11.86
CA ASP A 311 10.14 5.36 12.81
C ASP A 311 11.37 4.73 12.12
N GLY A 312 11.18 4.11 10.95
CA GLY A 312 12.14 3.29 10.25
C GLY A 312 13.08 4.05 9.31
N GLN A 313 14.19 3.40 8.98
CA GLN A 313 15.19 3.94 8.05
C GLN A 313 14.74 3.91 6.59
N ASP A 314 13.88 2.95 6.22
CA ASP A 314 13.46 2.75 4.83
C ASP A 314 12.61 3.92 4.32
N GLU A 315 11.59 4.35 5.07
CA GLU A 315 10.81 5.54 4.72
C GLU A 315 11.61 6.84 4.83
N GLU A 316 12.57 6.95 5.77
CA GLU A 316 13.43 8.13 5.87
C GLU A 316 14.35 8.25 4.64
N ALA A 317 14.96 7.14 4.22
CA ALA A 317 15.79 7.08 3.03
C ALA A 317 14.99 7.43 1.77
N ALA A 318 13.80 6.83 1.61
CA ALA A 318 12.89 7.14 0.50
C ALA A 318 12.44 8.61 0.49
N ALA A 319 12.08 9.16 1.67
CA ALA A 319 11.71 10.56 1.81
C ALA A 319 12.88 11.48 1.41
N LYS A 320 14.10 11.16 1.82
CA LYS A 320 15.30 11.92 1.45
C LYS A 320 15.57 11.89 -0.06
N THR A 321 15.44 10.73 -0.71
CA THR A 321 15.61 10.61 -2.17
C THR A 321 14.62 11.50 -2.93
N LEU A 322 13.36 11.53 -2.47
CA LEU A 322 12.28 12.29 -3.10
C LEU A 322 12.19 13.75 -2.61
N ASN A 323 13.08 14.18 -1.71
CA ASN A 323 13.08 15.49 -1.06
C ASN A 323 11.77 15.81 -0.30
N PHE A 324 11.19 14.82 0.37
CA PHE A 324 10.03 14.99 1.23
C PHE A 324 10.46 15.29 2.66
N PRO A 325 9.85 16.28 3.34
CA PRO A 325 9.97 16.42 4.79
C PRO A 325 9.66 15.11 5.51
N PHE A 326 10.54 14.71 6.42
CA PHE A 326 10.39 13.51 7.23
C PHE A 326 10.19 13.89 8.70
N TRP A 327 9.11 13.38 9.30
CA TRP A 327 8.83 13.51 10.71
C TRP A 327 9.06 12.16 11.40
N ARG A 328 10.18 12.04 12.10
CA ARG A 328 10.54 10.81 12.79
C ARG A 328 9.68 10.62 14.04
N ILE A 329 9.15 9.41 14.23
CA ILE A 329 8.48 9.00 15.47
C ILE A 329 9.36 7.96 16.15
N THR A 330 9.79 8.21 17.39
CA THR A 330 10.51 7.19 18.18
C THR A 330 9.93 7.01 19.58
N SER A 331 9.08 7.93 20.01
CA SER A 331 8.43 7.97 21.31
C SER A 331 7.12 8.77 21.25
N HIS A 332 6.35 8.73 22.33
CA HIS A 332 5.13 9.54 22.48
C HIS A 332 5.39 11.05 22.32
N ASN A 333 6.60 11.53 22.65
CA ASN A 333 6.93 12.96 22.56
C ASN A 333 6.89 13.47 21.12
N GLU A 334 7.38 12.68 20.16
CA GLU A 334 7.38 13.08 18.75
C GLU A 334 5.97 13.08 18.16
N ILE A 335 5.07 12.19 18.63
CA ILE A 335 3.65 12.20 18.23
C ILE A 335 2.95 13.42 18.84
N ALA A 336 3.24 13.76 20.10
CA ALA A 336 2.70 14.96 20.73
C ALA A 336 3.19 16.25 20.04
N ALA A 337 4.47 16.29 19.65
CA ALA A 337 5.02 17.39 18.87
C ALA A 337 4.38 17.49 17.48
N LEU A 338 4.12 16.36 16.81
CA LEU A 338 3.40 16.30 15.54
C LEU A 338 1.99 16.86 15.69
N TYR A 339 1.27 16.44 16.74
CA TYR A 339 -0.07 16.96 17.04
C TYR A 339 -0.05 18.48 17.19
N ASN A 340 0.90 19.03 17.96
CA ASN A 340 1.01 20.48 18.15
C ASN A 340 1.35 21.21 16.85
N ALA A 341 2.24 20.66 16.02
CA ALA A 341 2.58 21.25 14.73
C ALA A 341 1.40 21.23 13.76
N LEU A 342 0.60 20.16 13.76
CA LEU A 342 -0.66 20.10 13.05
C LEU A 342 -1.62 21.15 13.61
N ASP A 343 -1.93 21.17 14.90
CA ASP A 343 -2.92 22.09 15.51
C ASP A 343 -2.62 23.57 15.26
N MET A 344 -1.34 23.93 15.14
CA MET A 344 -0.86 25.29 14.84
C MET A 344 -0.77 25.61 13.33
N ASP A 345 -1.25 24.71 12.46
CA ASP A 345 -1.17 24.79 10.99
C ASP A 345 0.26 24.97 10.43
N PHE A 346 1.28 24.48 11.14
CA PHE A 346 2.66 24.42 10.63
C PHE A 346 2.86 23.28 9.63
N LEU A 347 2.02 22.24 9.70
CA LEU A 347 2.05 21.06 8.84
C LEU A 347 0.74 20.85 8.09
#